data_AF-A0A6A4ZHV9-F1
#
_entry.id   AF-A0A6A4ZHV9-F1
#
_cell.length_a   1.000
_cell.length_b   1.000
_cell.length_c   1.000
_cell.angle_alpha   90.00
_cell.angle_beta   90.00
_cell.angle_gamma   90.00
#
_symmetry.space_group_name_H-M   'P 1'
#
loop_
_entity.id
_entity.type
_entity.pdbx_description
1 polymer ?
#
loop_
_entity_poly.entity_id
_entity_poly.type
_entity_poly.pdbx_seq_one_letter_code
_entity_poly.pdbx_strand_id
1 'polypeptide(L)'
;MQRNARALDGNLDVFYGRGVFVCLNAELVSNFISSALYLLQSSLSNATVTTVRTQLMNRTITPFLETLAGTRKPFWWQTQASNWNAVCWNGMTTAVLATVPNVTQRASVIVSATTQTLNYLKSFTDDGYGLEGVGYFNYGFGDFTELREKLCEATQGNVDLFASSTVDAVAQFSLYFPMRQPNTAAFGDDHLGTAFSTSIANYVQWAYGSNTLLGGTLVSNSLPSVLMMLTSNVPNLPRACAALARPTAVASDPLRHIFNISQVAVLHASNQSLFDMTFKVTGNGGHSHNDMGSYEILVNNTFVLGDAGGPLYYEARTFDSRRYLSPLMNSFGHPVPVVAGMNQSEAVSVQASHKFQLNATLSPMVDTLTTDLAAAYAVPTLESLVRQVTFDRTGLGKITIQDTVTMKAGAVVDFESAFTALG
;
A
#
# COMPACT_ATOMS: atom_id res chain seq x y z
N MET A 1 8.30 -0.67 10.14
CA MET A 1 8.48 0.20 8.96
C MET A 1 9.01 1.62 9.25
N GLN A 2 9.61 1.92 10.41
CA GLN A 2 10.24 3.23 10.64
C GLN A 2 11.51 3.11 11.49
N ARG A 3 12.67 2.79 10.89
CA ARG A 3 13.96 3.01 11.54
C ARG A 3 15.02 3.32 10.50
N ASN A 4 15.12 4.60 10.12
CA ASN A 4 16.25 5.10 9.36
C ASN A 4 16.48 6.60 9.63
N ALA A 5 16.57 6.98 10.91
CA ALA A 5 16.98 8.34 11.30
C ALA A 5 18.33 8.75 10.66
N ARG A 6 19.26 7.80 10.47
CA ARG A 6 20.51 8.03 9.74
C ARG A 6 20.36 8.14 8.22
N ALA A 7 19.35 7.53 7.60
CA ALA A 7 19.17 7.63 6.15
C ALA A 7 18.51 8.96 5.75
N LEU A 8 17.73 9.57 6.66
CA LEU A 8 16.96 10.79 6.41
C LEU A 8 17.64 12.06 6.91
N ASP A 9 18.53 11.93 7.90
CA ASP A 9 19.36 13.01 8.42
C ASP A 9 20.85 12.60 8.32
N GLY A 10 21.29 12.25 7.10
CA GLY A 10 22.66 11.76 6.86
C GLY A 10 23.74 12.74 7.31
N ASN A 11 23.45 14.04 7.27
CA ASN A 11 24.34 15.11 7.75
C ASN A 11 24.15 15.44 9.24
N LEU A 12 23.18 14.81 9.92
CA LEU A 12 22.83 15.05 11.32
C LEU A 12 22.39 16.50 11.60
N ASP A 13 21.85 17.19 10.60
CA ASP A 13 21.44 18.59 10.72
C ASP A 13 20.24 18.75 11.66
N VAL A 14 19.29 17.82 11.65
CA VAL A 14 18.17 17.82 12.61
C VAL A 14 18.67 17.45 14.00
N PHE A 15 19.54 16.44 14.09
CA PHE A 15 20.12 16.00 15.37
C PHE A 15 20.90 17.12 16.08
N TYR A 16 21.72 17.88 15.36
CA TYR A 16 22.49 19.00 15.90
C TYR A 16 21.72 20.34 15.91
N GLY A 17 20.44 20.36 15.53
CA GLY A 17 19.61 21.56 15.53
C GLY A 17 19.99 22.61 14.46
N ARG A 18 20.73 22.21 13.43
CA ARG A 18 21.06 23.05 12.25
C ARG A 18 19.93 23.09 11.23
N GLY A 19 18.98 22.16 11.30
CA GLY A 19 17.82 22.08 10.43
C GLY A 19 16.58 21.59 11.17
N VAL A 20 15.43 21.71 10.49
CA VAL A 20 14.17 21.12 10.95
C VAL A 20 13.56 20.33 9.81
N PHE A 21 13.17 19.09 10.10
CA PHE A 21 12.46 18.22 9.18
C PHE A 21 11.34 17.52 9.93
N VAL A 22 10.10 17.86 9.61
CA VAL A 22 8.91 17.30 10.25
C VAL A 22 8.38 16.19 9.37
N CYS A 23 8.54 14.93 9.77
CA CYS A 23 8.02 13.76 9.05
C CYS A 23 7.83 12.60 10.03
N LEU A 24 7.00 11.61 9.68
CA LEU A 24 6.94 10.29 10.33
C LEU A 24 6.99 10.35 11.87
N ASN A 25 8.05 9.88 12.51
CA ASN A 25 8.18 9.94 13.98
C ASN A 25 7.92 11.34 14.59
N ALA A 26 8.34 12.41 13.90
CA ALA A 26 8.10 13.76 14.40
C ALA A 26 6.60 14.14 14.36
N GLU A 27 5.87 13.74 13.30
CA GLU A 27 4.42 13.94 13.28
C GLU A 27 3.74 13.05 14.33
N LEU A 28 4.17 11.79 14.49
CA LEU A 28 3.52 10.83 15.36
C LEU A 28 3.59 11.27 16.82
N VAL A 29 4.78 11.75 17.23
CA VAL A 29 4.99 12.32 18.56
C VAL A 29 4.16 13.59 18.74
N SER A 30 4.10 14.47 17.73
CA SER A 30 3.31 15.70 17.82
C SER A 30 1.81 15.43 17.87
N ASN A 31 1.31 14.48 17.08
CA ASN A 31 -0.07 13.98 17.11
C ASN A 31 -0.40 13.44 18.51
N PHE A 32 0.42 12.54 19.05
CA PHE A 32 0.19 11.96 20.37
C PHE A 32 0.20 13.03 21.48
N ILE A 33 1.24 13.87 21.54
CA ILE A 33 1.39 14.86 22.61
C ILE A 33 0.31 15.95 22.52
N SER A 34 -0.04 16.40 21.32
CA SER A 34 -1.11 17.39 21.12
C SER A 34 -2.48 16.85 21.55
N SER A 35 -2.79 15.60 21.20
CA SER A 35 -4.02 14.91 21.61
C SER A 35 -4.07 14.73 23.13
N ALA A 36 -2.96 14.28 23.74
CA ALA A 36 -2.84 14.14 25.18
C ALA A 36 -3.04 15.49 25.89
N LEU A 37 -2.44 16.57 25.36
CA LEU A 37 -2.61 17.90 25.90
C LEU A 37 -4.07 18.38 25.80
N TYR A 38 -4.73 18.17 24.67
CA TYR A 38 -6.12 18.53 24.48
C TYR A 38 -7.04 17.85 25.50
N LEU A 39 -6.83 16.55 25.74
CA LEU A 39 -7.65 15.75 26.65
C LEU A 39 -7.31 15.97 28.14
N LEU A 40 -6.03 16.14 28.47
CA LEU A 40 -5.54 16.03 29.85
C LEU A 40 -4.99 17.34 30.42
N GLN A 41 -5.04 18.46 29.69
CA GLN A 41 -4.47 19.74 30.16
C GLN A 41 -4.95 20.15 31.56
N SER A 42 -6.19 19.83 31.94
CA SER A 42 -6.75 20.15 33.27
C SER A 42 -6.14 19.33 34.40
N SER A 43 -5.52 18.20 34.09
CA SER A 43 -4.86 17.29 35.04
C SER A 43 -3.34 17.49 35.09
N LEU A 44 -2.79 18.37 34.25
CA LEU A 44 -1.36 18.66 34.17
C LEU A 44 -1.04 20.00 34.85
N SER A 45 0.20 20.14 35.34
CA SER A 45 0.66 21.42 35.87
C SER A 45 0.74 22.49 34.77
N ASN A 46 0.49 23.75 35.11
CA ASN A 46 0.64 24.87 34.17
C ASN A 46 2.06 24.92 33.55
N ALA A 47 3.09 24.59 34.33
CA ALA A 47 4.47 24.54 33.84
C ALA A 47 4.66 23.45 32.77
N THR A 48 4.08 22.27 32.97
CA THR A 48 4.09 21.17 32.00
C THR A 48 3.34 21.56 30.73
N VAL A 49 2.13 22.11 30.86
CA VAL A 49 1.31 22.56 29.71
C VAL A 49 2.07 23.59 28.87
N THR A 50 2.65 24.60 29.52
CA THR A 50 3.45 25.63 28.84
C THR A 50 4.65 25.02 28.12
N THR A 51 5.42 24.16 28.80
CA THR A 51 6.60 23.51 28.23
C THR A 51 6.24 22.70 26.98
N VAL A 52 5.20 21.87 27.08
CA VAL A 52 4.73 21.04 25.98
C VAL A 52 4.29 21.89 24.79
N ARG A 53 3.47 22.92 25.01
CA ARG A 53 3.05 23.84 23.95
C ARG A 53 4.23 24.51 23.28
N THR A 54 5.17 25.04 24.05
CA THR A 54 6.38 25.69 23.51
C THR A 54 7.19 24.72 22.66
N GLN A 55 7.40 23.47 23.10
CA GLN A 55 8.16 22.49 22.33
C GLN A 55 7.44 22.05 21.05
N LEU A 56 6.12 21.83 21.08
CA LEU A 56 5.32 21.52 19.90
C LEU A 56 5.40 22.65 18.86
N MET A 57 5.24 23.89 19.30
CA MET A 57 5.34 25.06 18.43
C MET A 57 6.73 25.17 17.81
N ASN A 58 7.79 25.11 18.62
CA ASN A 58 9.15 25.33 18.13
C ASN A 58 9.67 24.20 17.23
N ARG A 59 9.31 22.94 17.52
CA ARG A 59 9.90 21.78 16.85
C ARG A 59 9.13 21.31 15.63
N THR A 60 7.81 21.44 15.63
CA THR A 60 6.98 20.87 14.54
C THR A 60 5.93 21.82 13.98
N ILE A 61 5.14 22.50 14.83
CA ILE A 61 3.98 23.26 14.34
C ILE A 61 4.38 24.55 13.62
N THR A 62 5.21 25.41 14.23
CA THR A 62 5.67 26.64 13.56
C THR A 62 6.44 26.32 12.28
N PRO A 63 7.45 25.41 12.28
CA PRO A 63 8.12 25.02 11.04
C PRO A 63 7.18 24.51 9.96
N PHE A 64 6.15 23.73 10.32
CA PHE A 64 5.15 23.26 9.36
C PHE A 64 4.26 24.40 8.84
N LEU A 65 3.75 25.28 9.69
CA LEU A 65 2.95 26.43 9.28
C LEU A 65 3.74 27.40 8.39
N GLU A 66 5.03 27.58 8.63
CA GLU A 66 5.94 28.35 7.77
C GLU A 66 5.99 27.80 6.34
N THR A 67 5.87 26.47 6.17
CA THR A 67 5.80 25.87 4.82
C THR A 67 4.54 26.30 4.08
N LEU A 68 3.41 26.36 4.77
CA LEU A 68 2.13 26.77 4.19
C LEU A 68 2.08 28.28 3.93
N ALA A 69 2.77 29.06 4.76
CA ALA A 69 2.93 30.50 4.59
C ALA A 69 3.96 30.88 3.50
N GLY A 70 4.67 29.91 2.91
CA GLY A 70 5.71 30.16 1.90
C GLY A 70 7.00 30.78 2.45
N THR A 71 7.15 30.84 3.77
CA THR A 71 8.37 31.37 4.44
C THR A 71 9.41 30.28 4.70
N ARG A 72 9.02 29.01 4.55
CA ARG A 72 9.90 27.84 4.54
C ARG A 72 9.62 26.99 3.30
N LYS A 73 10.66 26.36 2.74
CA LYS A 73 10.50 25.37 1.67
C LYS A 73 9.59 24.21 2.16
N PRO A 74 8.59 23.78 1.38
CA PRO A 74 7.78 22.61 1.73
C PRO A 74 8.64 21.37 1.97
N PHE A 75 8.23 20.56 2.96
CA PHE A 75 8.78 19.23 3.12
C PHE A 75 8.37 18.39 1.91
N TRP A 76 9.30 17.58 1.38
CA TRP A 76 9.07 16.85 0.14
C TRP A 76 7.82 15.97 0.18
N TRP A 77 7.47 15.40 1.33
CA TRP A 77 6.32 14.51 1.48
C TRP A 77 4.99 15.23 1.29
N GLN A 78 4.94 16.57 1.41
CA GLN A 78 3.70 17.33 1.27
C GLN A 78 3.07 17.19 -0.12
N THR A 79 3.88 16.95 -1.15
CA THR A 79 3.42 16.89 -2.55
C THR A 79 3.77 15.59 -3.28
N GLN A 80 4.52 14.68 -2.64
CA GLN A 80 4.96 13.44 -3.29
C GLN A 80 3.92 12.31 -3.19
N ALA A 81 3.95 11.44 -4.20
CA ALA A 81 3.21 10.18 -4.23
C ALA A 81 3.88 9.17 -3.30
N SER A 82 3.45 9.13 -2.04
CA SER A 82 3.98 8.23 -1.02
C SER A 82 3.03 8.17 0.16
N ASN A 83 3.00 7.05 0.89
CA ASN A 83 2.30 6.95 2.17
C ASN A 83 2.72 8.02 3.20
N TRP A 84 3.93 8.57 3.13
CA TRP A 84 4.39 9.67 4.01
C TRP A 84 3.48 10.89 3.90
N ASN A 85 2.90 11.11 2.73
CA ASN A 85 1.98 12.20 2.47
C ASN A 85 0.75 12.10 3.38
N ALA A 86 0.02 10.97 3.32
CA ALA A 86 -1.17 10.74 4.15
C ALA A 86 -0.85 10.77 5.64
N VAL A 87 0.21 10.06 6.06
CA VAL A 87 0.64 9.98 7.47
C VAL A 87 0.97 11.37 8.02
N CYS A 88 1.81 12.14 7.32
CA CYS A 88 2.24 13.44 7.80
C CYS A 88 1.15 14.51 7.75
N TRP A 89 0.26 14.44 6.76
CA TRP A 89 -0.94 15.30 6.77
C TRP A 89 -1.87 14.95 7.93
N ASN A 90 -2.10 13.67 8.23
CA ASN A 90 -2.94 13.27 9.36
C ASN A 90 -2.36 13.77 10.69
N GLY A 91 -1.09 13.49 10.95
CA GLY A 91 -0.40 13.88 12.18
C GLY A 91 -0.37 15.37 12.42
N MET A 92 0.07 16.14 11.42
CA MET A 92 0.21 17.58 11.54
C MET A 92 -1.15 18.30 11.59
N THR A 93 -2.16 17.79 10.87
CA THR A 93 -3.54 18.30 11.00
C THR A 93 -4.02 18.13 12.44
N THR A 94 -3.81 16.95 13.03
CA THR A 94 -4.17 16.69 14.43
C THR A 94 -3.47 17.66 15.38
N ALA A 95 -2.14 17.79 15.24
CA ALA A 95 -1.36 18.67 16.10
C ALA A 95 -1.82 20.11 16.05
N VAL A 96 -2.11 20.62 14.85
CA VAL A 96 -2.57 22.00 14.66
C VAL A 96 -3.99 22.19 15.19
N LEU A 97 -4.94 21.32 14.86
CA LEU A 97 -6.32 21.46 15.32
C LEU A 97 -6.46 21.37 16.84
N ALA A 98 -5.66 20.52 17.49
CA ALA A 98 -5.70 20.31 18.94
C ALA A 98 -5.03 21.44 19.75
N THR A 99 -4.08 22.19 19.17
CA THR A 99 -3.22 23.10 19.97
C THR A 99 -3.18 24.54 19.48
N VAL A 100 -3.51 24.81 18.22
CA VAL A 100 -3.43 26.17 17.65
C VAL A 100 -4.78 26.87 17.78
N PRO A 101 -4.87 27.97 18.57
CA PRO A 101 -6.15 28.67 18.76
C PRO A 101 -6.57 29.48 17.53
N ASN A 102 -5.62 29.97 16.75
CA ASN A 102 -5.88 30.85 15.61
C ASN A 102 -6.69 30.11 14.53
N VAL A 103 -7.89 30.62 14.23
CA VAL A 103 -8.83 29.95 13.31
C VAL A 103 -8.33 29.97 11.87
N THR A 104 -7.64 31.03 11.45
CA THR A 104 -7.10 31.17 10.09
C THR A 104 -5.97 30.19 9.83
N GLN A 105 -5.09 29.97 10.82
CA GLN A 105 -4.04 28.95 10.74
C GLN A 105 -4.63 27.53 10.70
N ARG A 106 -5.66 27.25 11.49
CA ARG A 106 -6.36 25.95 11.41
C ARG A 106 -7.00 25.74 10.04
N ALA A 107 -7.67 26.76 9.51
CA ALA A 107 -8.30 26.71 8.20
C ALA A 107 -7.27 26.50 7.07
N SER A 108 -6.09 27.14 7.13
CA SER A 108 -5.06 26.94 6.10
C SER A 108 -4.51 25.52 6.09
N VAL A 109 -4.39 24.88 7.26
CA VAL A 109 -4.02 23.46 7.36
C VAL A 109 -5.12 22.57 6.80
N ILE A 110 -6.39 22.79 7.13
CA ILE A 110 -7.51 22.02 6.57
C ILE A 110 -7.52 22.10 5.04
N VAL A 111 -7.45 23.31 4.46
CA VAL A 111 -7.44 23.50 3.00
C VAL A 111 -6.24 22.80 2.35
N SER A 112 -5.06 22.92 2.96
CA SER A 112 -3.85 22.29 2.43
C SER A 112 -3.91 20.77 2.54
N ALA A 113 -4.39 20.23 3.66
CA ALA A 113 -4.56 18.80 3.87
C ALA A 113 -5.53 18.22 2.83
N THR A 114 -6.71 18.83 2.64
CA THR A 114 -7.72 18.37 1.68
C THR A 114 -7.20 18.27 0.24
N THR A 115 -6.32 19.19 -0.16
CA THR A 115 -5.82 19.26 -1.55
C THR A 115 -4.55 18.45 -1.75
N GLN A 116 -3.61 18.52 -0.80
CA GLN A 116 -2.29 17.92 -0.94
C GLN A 116 -2.24 16.46 -0.52
N THR A 117 -3.14 16.00 0.37
CA THR A 117 -3.25 14.59 0.77
C THR A 117 -3.65 13.68 -0.38
N LEU A 118 -4.29 14.23 -1.42
CA LEU A 118 -4.69 13.48 -2.62
C LEU A 118 -3.48 13.00 -3.44
N ASN A 119 -2.27 13.56 -3.22
CA ASN A 119 -1.07 13.05 -3.87
C ASN A 119 -0.73 11.62 -3.42
N TYR A 120 -1.13 11.21 -2.22
CA TYR A 120 -1.02 9.82 -1.76
C TYR A 120 -1.70 8.83 -2.72
N LEU A 121 -2.82 9.20 -3.34
CA LEU A 121 -3.59 8.32 -4.23
C LEU A 121 -2.78 7.90 -5.47
N LYS A 122 -1.71 8.62 -5.82
CA LYS A 122 -0.79 8.26 -6.90
C LYS A 122 0.13 7.07 -6.57
N SER A 123 0.14 6.59 -5.32
CA SER A 123 0.76 5.30 -4.93
C SER A 123 -0.10 4.09 -5.35
N PHE A 124 -1.29 4.34 -5.88
CA PHE A 124 -2.22 3.34 -6.39
C PHE A 124 -2.40 3.53 -7.89
N THR A 125 -2.76 2.44 -8.54
CA THR A 125 -3.31 2.48 -9.90
C THR A 125 -4.80 2.87 -9.86
N ASP A 126 -5.34 3.30 -11.00
CA ASP A 126 -6.74 3.74 -11.09
C ASP A 126 -7.75 2.60 -10.83
N ASP A 127 -7.33 1.33 -10.87
CA ASP A 127 -8.15 0.17 -10.47
C ASP A 127 -8.03 -0.19 -8.98
N GLY A 128 -7.33 0.62 -8.19
CA GLY A 128 -7.26 0.54 -6.73
C GLY A 128 -6.13 -0.34 -6.19
N TYR A 129 -5.34 -1.00 -7.03
CA TYR A 129 -4.22 -1.84 -6.58
C TYR A 129 -3.11 -1.00 -5.92
N GLY A 130 -2.67 -1.43 -4.74
CA GLY A 130 -1.57 -0.78 -4.01
C GLY A 130 -0.20 -1.24 -4.52
N LEU A 131 0.54 -0.36 -5.19
CA LEU A 131 1.87 -0.67 -5.71
C LEU A 131 2.85 -1.02 -4.58
N GLU A 132 2.73 -0.39 -3.41
CA GLU A 132 3.67 -0.58 -2.29
C GLU A 132 3.40 -1.87 -1.48
N GLY A 133 2.24 -2.51 -1.64
CA GLY A 133 1.81 -3.68 -0.87
C GLY A 133 0.84 -3.37 0.28
N VAL A 134 0.35 -4.42 0.94
CA VAL A 134 -0.73 -4.38 1.94
C VAL A 134 -0.28 -3.68 3.22
N GLY A 135 0.97 -3.91 3.66
CA GLY A 135 1.49 -3.25 4.86
C GLY A 135 1.56 -1.74 4.70
N TYR A 136 1.96 -1.26 3.53
CA TYR A 136 2.00 0.16 3.20
C TYR A 136 0.61 0.75 3.00
N PHE A 137 -0.34 -0.01 2.44
CA PHE A 137 -1.75 0.38 2.42
C PHE A 137 -2.30 0.58 3.84
N ASN A 138 -2.10 -0.39 4.73
CA ASN A 138 -2.57 -0.27 6.12
C ASN A 138 -2.01 0.98 6.80
N TYR A 139 -0.73 1.28 6.55
CA TYR A 139 -0.07 2.43 7.13
C TYR A 139 -0.59 3.75 6.54
N GLY A 140 -0.50 3.93 5.22
CA GLY A 140 -0.91 5.19 4.57
C GLY A 140 -2.42 5.40 4.54
N PHE A 141 -3.19 4.38 4.16
CA PHE A 141 -4.63 4.49 3.99
C PHE A 141 -5.36 4.54 5.34
N GLY A 142 -4.78 3.94 6.38
CA GLY A 142 -5.26 4.10 7.76
C GLY A 142 -5.21 5.56 8.20
N ASP A 143 -4.06 6.22 8.05
CA ASP A 143 -3.90 7.65 8.34
C ASP A 143 -4.76 8.54 7.44
N PHE A 144 -4.91 8.19 6.16
CA PHE A 144 -5.81 8.88 5.22
C PHE A 144 -7.27 8.82 5.68
N THR A 145 -7.71 7.65 6.15
CA THR A 145 -9.05 7.39 6.69
C THR A 145 -9.28 8.14 8.00
N GLU A 146 -8.27 8.21 8.86
CA GLU A 146 -8.34 8.99 10.10
C GLU A 146 -8.40 10.50 9.82
N LEU A 147 -7.64 10.99 8.83
CA LEU A 147 -7.69 12.37 8.39
C LEU A 147 -9.08 12.73 7.84
N ARG A 148 -9.74 11.82 7.11
CA ARG A 148 -11.12 12.01 6.63
C ARG A 148 -12.06 12.41 7.78
N GLU A 149 -12.09 11.64 8.88
CA GLU A 149 -12.98 11.94 10.02
C GLU A 149 -12.69 13.32 10.63
N LYS A 150 -11.41 13.68 10.77
CA LYS A 150 -11.01 14.99 11.31
C LYS A 150 -11.45 16.15 10.41
N LEU A 151 -11.35 15.97 9.10
CA LEU A 151 -11.80 16.98 8.15
C LEU A 151 -13.32 17.12 8.17
N CYS A 152 -14.06 16.01 8.22
CA CYS A 152 -15.52 16.07 8.39
C CYS A 152 -15.91 16.75 9.71
N GLU A 153 -15.26 16.42 10.83
CA GLU A 153 -15.55 17.04 12.12
C GLU A 153 -15.29 18.55 12.08
N ALA A 154 -14.11 18.95 11.61
CA ALA A 154 -13.72 20.35 11.54
C ALA A 154 -14.54 21.19 10.55
N THR A 155 -15.16 20.54 9.56
CA THR A 155 -15.94 21.21 8.50
C THR A 155 -17.44 20.88 8.55
N GLN A 156 -17.91 20.16 9.56
CA GLN A 156 -19.30 19.68 9.67
C GLN A 156 -19.76 18.89 8.43
N GLY A 157 -18.88 18.03 7.91
CA GLY A 157 -19.14 17.16 6.75
C GLY A 157 -19.07 17.85 5.39
N ASN A 158 -18.73 19.14 5.32
CA ASN A 158 -18.60 19.85 4.03
C ASN A 158 -17.38 19.38 3.21
N VAL A 159 -16.39 18.77 3.86
CA VAL A 159 -15.23 18.17 3.21
C VAL A 159 -15.16 16.70 3.59
N ASP A 160 -15.26 15.83 2.58
CA ASP A 160 -15.12 14.38 2.72
C ASP A 160 -14.08 13.87 1.70
N LEU A 161 -12.99 13.28 2.18
CA LEU A 161 -11.94 12.74 1.31
C LEU A 161 -12.40 11.54 0.48
N PHE A 162 -13.41 10.79 0.93
CA PHE A 162 -13.94 9.64 0.21
C PHE A 162 -14.97 10.04 -0.85
N ALA A 163 -15.36 11.32 -0.95
CA ALA A 163 -16.24 11.82 -2.00
C ALA A 163 -15.50 11.97 -3.35
N SER A 164 -14.79 10.92 -3.78
CA SER A 164 -14.02 10.85 -5.03
C SER A 164 -13.94 9.42 -5.55
N SER A 165 -14.23 9.21 -6.85
CA SER A 165 -14.19 7.89 -7.49
C SER A 165 -12.80 7.24 -7.46
N THR A 166 -11.74 8.03 -7.39
CA THR A 166 -10.37 7.50 -7.22
C THR A 166 -10.20 6.85 -5.85
N VAL A 167 -10.79 7.44 -4.81
CA VAL A 167 -10.73 6.88 -3.46
C VAL A 167 -11.60 5.64 -3.36
N ASP A 168 -12.72 5.59 -4.08
CA ASP A 168 -13.58 4.41 -4.16
C ASP A 168 -12.80 3.17 -4.59
N ALA A 169 -12.01 3.25 -5.67
CA ALA A 169 -11.21 2.12 -6.13
C ALA A 169 -10.17 1.68 -5.07
N VAL A 170 -9.41 2.63 -4.52
CA VAL A 170 -8.36 2.38 -3.52
C VAL A 170 -8.93 1.78 -2.23
N ALA A 171 -10.06 2.28 -1.74
CA ALA A 171 -10.68 1.79 -0.52
C ALA A 171 -11.06 0.30 -0.62
N GLN A 172 -11.48 -0.13 -1.81
CA GLN A 172 -11.92 -1.51 -2.06
C GLN A 172 -10.74 -2.50 -2.23
N PHE A 173 -9.49 -2.04 -2.24
CA PHE A 173 -8.31 -2.90 -2.31
C PHE A 173 -8.32 -3.99 -1.24
N SER A 174 -8.74 -3.63 -0.01
CA SER A 174 -8.86 -4.55 1.13
C SER A 174 -9.93 -5.65 0.96
N LEU A 175 -10.85 -5.49 0.01
CA LEU A 175 -11.86 -6.49 -0.32
C LEU A 175 -11.41 -7.42 -1.44
N TYR A 176 -10.69 -6.88 -2.43
CA TYR A 176 -10.44 -7.56 -3.69
C TYR A 176 -9.06 -8.20 -3.82
N PHE A 177 -8.07 -7.73 -3.06
CA PHE A 177 -6.72 -8.29 -3.08
C PHE A 177 -6.46 -9.53 -2.21
N PRO A 178 -7.14 -9.76 -1.07
CA PRO A 178 -6.91 -10.95 -0.25
C PRO A 178 -7.17 -12.23 -1.04
N MET A 179 -6.25 -13.20 -1.00
CA MET A 179 -6.46 -14.52 -1.60
C MET A 179 -7.48 -15.32 -0.81
N ARG A 180 -7.25 -15.41 0.50
CA ARG A 180 -8.17 -16.00 1.48
C ARG A 180 -7.77 -15.46 2.83
N GLN A 181 -8.68 -14.77 3.51
CA GLN A 181 -8.37 -14.08 4.76
C GLN A 181 -7.68 -15.03 5.77
N PRO A 182 -6.58 -14.60 6.41
CA PRO A 182 -5.97 -13.26 6.34
C PRO A 182 -4.90 -13.08 5.23
N ASN A 183 -4.64 -14.12 4.43
CA ASN A 183 -3.51 -14.19 3.51
C ASN A 183 -3.70 -13.31 2.27
N THR A 184 -2.67 -12.52 1.98
CA THR A 184 -2.52 -11.71 0.77
C THR A 184 -1.22 -12.08 0.06
N ALA A 185 -1.10 -11.76 -1.23
CA ALA A 185 0.14 -11.98 -1.93
C ALA A 185 1.20 -10.93 -1.54
N ALA A 186 2.47 -11.35 -1.42
CA ALA A 186 3.57 -10.53 -0.89
C ALA A 186 4.36 -9.76 -1.97
N PHE A 187 3.71 -9.30 -3.04
CA PHE A 187 4.41 -8.64 -4.14
C PHE A 187 4.98 -7.26 -3.76
N GLY A 188 6.14 -6.94 -4.33
CA GLY A 188 6.83 -5.69 -4.04
C GLY A 188 7.39 -5.68 -2.62
N ASP A 189 7.33 -4.55 -1.95
CA ASP A 189 7.91 -4.39 -0.61
C ASP A 189 7.07 -4.99 0.54
N ASP A 190 6.17 -5.92 0.22
CA ASP A 190 5.31 -6.62 1.17
C ASP A 190 5.94 -7.93 1.68
N HIS A 191 5.29 -8.57 2.64
CA HIS A 191 5.78 -9.77 3.32
C HIS A 191 4.69 -10.85 3.42
N LEU A 192 5.12 -12.10 3.41
CA LEU A 192 4.24 -13.23 3.68
C LEU A 192 3.60 -13.09 5.07
N GLY A 193 2.29 -13.33 5.13
CA GLY A 193 1.51 -13.18 6.35
C GLY A 193 1.14 -11.73 6.71
N THR A 194 1.53 -10.73 5.90
CA THR A 194 0.88 -9.42 5.97
C THR A 194 -0.60 -9.59 5.64
N ALA A 195 -1.45 -8.87 6.37
CA ALA A 195 -2.90 -8.91 6.21
C ALA A 195 -3.46 -7.49 6.24
N PHE A 196 -4.59 -7.27 5.59
CA PHE A 196 -5.32 -6.02 5.72
C PHE A 196 -5.78 -5.81 7.15
N SER A 197 -5.68 -4.56 7.62
CA SER A 197 -6.19 -4.19 8.94
C SER A 197 -7.72 -4.31 8.94
N THR A 198 -8.24 -5.18 9.80
CA THR A 198 -9.69 -5.40 9.93
C THR A 198 -10.45 -4.12 10.29
N SER A 199 -9.85 -3.23 11.08
CA SER A 199 -10.50 -1.96 11.45
C SER A 199 -10.66 -1.02 10.28
N ILE A 200 -9.65 -0.92 9.41
CA ILE A 200 -9.70 -0.11 8.19
C ILE A 200 -10.72 -0.72 7.23
N ALA A 201 -10.66 -2.04 7.01
CA ALA A 201 -11.57 -2.72 6.10
C ALA A 201 -13.05 -2.58 6.55
N ASN A 202 -13.33 -2.75 7.85
CA ASN A 202 -14.68 -2.55 8.39
C ASN A 202 -15.12 -1.09 8.37
N TYR A 203 -14.19 -0.15 8.58
CA TYR A 203 -14.50 1.27 8.40
C TYR A 203 -14.89 1.56 6.95
N VAL A 204 -14.15 1.03 5.96
CA VAL A 204 -14.46 1.18 4.53
C VAL A 204 -15.84 0.60 4.23
N GLN A 205 -16.15 -0.61 4.71
CA GLN A 205 -17.48 -1.21 4.53
C GLN A 205 -18.58 -0.28 5.03
N TRP A 206 -18.46 0.24 6.25
CA TRP A 206 -19.40 1.22 6.78
C TRP A 206 -19.44 2.51 5.96
N ALA A 207 -18.29 3.02 5.54
CA ALA A 207 -18.17 4.28 4.81
C ALA A 207 -18.94 4.21 3.47
N TYR A 208 -19.09 3.01 2.91
CA TYR A 208 -19.87 2.74 1.71
C TYR A 208 -21.24 2.09 1.99
N GLY A 209 -21.79 2.29 3.20
CA GLY A 209 -23.15 1.88 3.57
C GLY A 209 -23.34 0.38 3.79
N SER A 210 -22.26 -0.40 3.92
CA SER A 210 -22.32 -1.81 4.29
C SER A 210 -22.21 -1.99 5.81
N ASN A 211 -23.04 -2.87 6.35
CA ASN A 211 -22.94 -3.33 7.75
C ASN A 211 -22.18 -4.66 7.88
N THR A 212 -21.57 -5.15 6.80
CA THR A 212 -20.82 -6.39 6.82
C THR A 212 -19.48 -6.18 7.52
N LEU A 213 -19.27 -6.92 8.60
CA LEU A 213 -17.97 -7.00 9.27
C LEU A 213 -17.15 -8.11 8.63
N LEU A 214 -15.93 -7.77 8.23
CA LEU A 214 -14.92 -8.70 7.77
C LEU A 214 -14.17 -9.22 8.99
N GLY A 215 -13.88 -10.52 8.99
CA GLY A 215 -12.94 -11.12 9.96
C GLY A 215 -11.49 -10.85 9.53
N GLY A 216 -10.55 -10.88 10.48
CA GLY A 216 -9.12 -10.75 10.17
C GLY A 216 -8.25 -10.37 11.37
N THR A 217 -7.03 -9.92 11.06
CA THR A 217 -5.99 -9.56 12.04
C THR A 217 -6.06 -8.07 12.42
N LEU A 218 -5.94 -7.78 13.72
CA LEU A 218 -5.85 -6.41 14.22
C LEU A 218 -4.43 -5.87 14.03
N VAL A 219 -4.28 -4.85 13.19
CA VAL A 219 -3.02 -4.11 13.00
C VAL A 219 -3.27 -2.64 13.31
N SER A 220 -2.61 -2.09 14.34
CA SER A 220 -2.73 -0.66 14.69
C SER A 220 -1.39 -0.09 15.17
N ASN A 221 -1.10 1.15 14.74
CA ASN A 221 0.19 1.83 14.96
C ASN A 221 0.08 3.16 15.74
N SER A 222 -1.12 3.62 16.12
CA SER A 222 -1.30 4.87 16.88
C SER A 222 -2.50 4.82 17.84
N LEU A 223 -2.52 5.65 18.89
CA LEU A 223 -3.64 5.68 19.84
C LEU A 223 -4.98 6.15 19.19
N PRO A 224 -5.01 7.20 18.36
CA PRO A 224 -6.20 7.53 17.55
C PRO A 224 -6.64 6.38 16.64
N SER A 225 -5.70 5.66 16.00
CA SER A 225 -6.02 4.52 15.15
C SER A 225 -6.50 3.30 15.97
N VAL A 226 -6.01 3.11 17.21
CA VAL A 226 -6.57 2.15 18.18
C VAL A 226 -7.99 2.56 18.58
N LEU A 227 -8.25 3.85 18.83
CA LEU A 227 -9.60 4.31 19.15
C LEU A 227 -10.54 4.08 17.95
N MET A 228 -10.14 4.49 16.75
CA MET A 228 -10.83 4.18 15.49
C MET A 228 -11.07 2.67 15.32
N MET A 229 -10.11 1.81 15.68
CA MET A 229 -10.27 0.36 15.66
C MET A 229 -11.30 -0.14 16.68
N LEU A 230 -11.28 0.41 17.89
CA LEU A 230 -12.23 0.06 18.94
C LEU A 230 -13.64 0.56 18.61
N THR A 231 -13.76 1.66 17.88
CA THR A 231 -15.04 2.29 17.55
C THR A 231 -15.60 1.88 16.20
N SER A 232 -14.77 1.52 15.22
CA SER A 232 -15.22 1.15 13.88
C SER A 232 -16.03 -0.15 13.85
N ASN A 233 -15.79 -1.02 14.85
CA ASN A 233 -16.52 -2.26 15.07
C ASN A 233 -17.74 -2.10 15.99
N VAL A 234 -18.03 -0.90 16.50
CA VAL A 234 -19.21 -0.62 17.33
C VAL A 234 -20.33 -0.11 16.41
N PRO A 235 -21.40 -0.89 16.21
CA PRO A 235 -22.54 -0.43 15.42
C PRO A 235 -23.16 0.83 16.03
N ASN A 236 -23.55 1.78 15.20
CA ASN A 236 -24.26 3.01 15.58
C ASN A 236 -23.46 4.02 16.43
N LEU A 237 -22.14 3.91 16.53
CA LEU A 237 -21.35 5.01 17.09
C LEU A 237 -21.41 6.21 16.12
N PRO A 238 -21.77 7.42 16.59
CA PRO A 238 -21.75 8.63 15.76
C PRO A 238 -20.34 8.84 15.18
N ARG A 239 -20.25 8.99 13.86
CA ARG A 239 -19.02 9.36 13.15
C ARG A 239 -19.16 10.77 12.61
N ALA A 240 -18.04 11.45 12.42
CA ALA A 240 -18.05 12.82 11.96
C ALA A 240 -18.43 12.90 10.47
N CYS A 241 -17.93 11.96 9.67
CA CYS A 241 -18.41 11.80 8.30
C CYS A 241 -19.72 11.01 8.25
N ALA A 242 -20.53 11.27 7.23
CA ALA A 242 -21.66 10.41 6.89
C ALA A 242 -21.16 9.17 6.11
N ALA A 243 -21.98 8.12 6.10
CA ALA A 243 -21.82 7.04 5.13
C ALA A 243 -22.18 7.56 3.73
N LEU A 244 -21.38 7.17 2.74
CA LEU A 244 -21.60 7.46 1.34
C LEU A 244 -22.58 6.45 0.75
N ALA A 245 -23.26 6.86 -0.32
CA ALA A 245 -23.94 5.91 -1.18
C ALA A 245 -22.90 4.96 -1.76
N ARG A 246 -23.15 3.65 -1.69
CA ARG A 246 -22.24 2.66 -2.25
C ARG A 246 -22.07 2.98 -3.75
N PRO A 247 -20.85 3.20 -4.26
CA PRO A 247 -20.65 3.26 -5.70
C PRO A 247 -21.20 1.97 -6.28
N THR A 248 -21.83 2.04 -7.45
CA THR A 248 -22.38 0.87 -8.15
C THR A 248 -21.25 -0.16 -8.25
N ALA A 249 -21.25 -1.15 -7.36
CA ALA A 249 -20.14 -2.07 -7.23
C ALA A 249 -19.95 -2.75 -8.59
N VAL A 250 -18.70 -2.86 -9.06
CA VAL A 250 -18.36 -3.94 -9.99
C VAL A 250 -18.94 -5.20 -9.36
N ALA A 251 -19.82 -5.91 -10.07
CA ALA A 251 -20.45 -7.11 -9.54
C ALA A 251 -19.35 -8.01 -8.98
N SER A 252 -19.34 -8.24 -7.67
CA SER A 252 -18.24 -8.98 -7.04
C SER A 252 -18.33 -10.42 -7.51
N ASP A 253 -17.37 -10.86 -8.32
CA ASP A 253 -17.22 -12.26 -8.65
C ASP A 253 -16.57 -12.95 -7.43
N PRO A 254 -17.28 -13.86 -6.73
CA PRO A 254 -16.73 -14.49 -5.53
C PRO A 254 -15.56 -15.43 -5.86
N LEU A 255 -15.34 -15.76 -7.13
CA LEU A 255 -14.27 -16.66 -7.56
C LEU A 255 -12.98 -15.92 -7.89
N ARG A 256 -13.02 -14.60 -8.11
CA ARG A 256 -11.84 -13.84 -8.57
C ARG A 256 -12.05 -12.32 -8.58
N HIS A 257 -10.92 -11.62 -8.63
CA HIS A 257 -10.85 -10.22 -9.02
C HIS A 257 -9.68 -9.99 -9.98
N ILE A 258 -9.87 -9.14 -11.00
CA ILE A 258 -8.80 -8.74 -11.93
C ILE A 258 -8.65 -7.22 -11.89
N PHE A 259 -7.48 -6.78 -11.43
CA PHE A 259 -7.00 -5.43 -11.54
C PHE A 259 -6.53 -5.20 -12.99
N ASN A 260 -7.45 -4.76 -13.86
CA ASN A 260 -7.24 -4.66 -15.31
C ASN A 260 -6.21 -3.62 -15.75
N ILE A 261 -5.83 -2.68 -14.89
CA ILE A 261 -4.79 -1.68 -15.16
C ILE A 261 -3.46 -2.23 -14.63
N SER A 262 -3.47 -2.72 -13.39
CA SER A 262 -2.29 -3.29 -12.74
C SER A 262 -1.87 -4.64 -13.30
N GLN A 263 -2.74 -5.31 -14.07
CA GLN A 263 -2.53 -6.66 -14.57
C GLN A 263 -2.27 -7.68 -13.44
N VAL A 264 -3.07 -7.62 -12.38
CA VAL A 264 -3.03 -8.54 -11.25
C VAL A 264 -4.36 -9.28 -11.15
N ALA A 265 -4.31 -10.60 -11.05
CA ALA A 265 -5.48 -11.44 -10.83
C ALA A 265 -5.39 -12.16 -9.50
N VAL A 266 -6.47 -12.08 -8.72
CA VAL A 266 -6.70 -12.90 -7.52
C VAL A 266 -7.73 -13.94 -7.88
N LEU A 267 -7.44 -15.22 -7.64
CA LEU A 267 -8.24 -16.37 -7.98
C LEU A 267 -8.53 -17.18 -6.72
N HIS A 268 -9.80 -17.33 -6.38
CA HIS A 268 -10.25 -18.04 -5.20
C HIS A 268 -10.66 -19.46 -5.54
N ALA A 269 -10.44 -20.36 -4.58
CA ALA A 269 -11.03 -21.68 -4.61
C ALA A 269 -12.56 -21.63 -4.62
N SER A 270 -13.19 -22.63 -5.22
CA SER A 270 -14.57 -23.00 -4.91
C SER A 270 -14.66 -23.67 -3.53
N ASN A 271 -15.87 -23.92 -3.03
CA ASN A 271 -16.08 -24.71 -1.81
C ASN A 271 -15.50 -26.15 -1.87
N GLN A 272 -15.12 -26.63 -3.05
CA GLN A 272 -14.60 -27.99 -3.27
C GLN A 272 -13.08 -28.01 -3.50
N SER A 273 -12.50 -26.91 -4.01
CA SER A 273 -11.07 -26.82 -4.30
C SER A 273 -10.27 -26.24 -3.15
N LEU A 274 -9.01 -26.65 -3.02
CA LEU A 274 -8.13 -26.26 -1.92
C LEU A 274 -7.25 -25.04 -2.22
N PHE A 275 -7.13 -24.67 -3.49
CA PHE A 275 -6.14 -23.70 -3.97
C PHE A 275 -6.68 -22.27 -3.98
N ASP A 276 -5.84 -21.30 -3.67
CA ASP A 276 -6.04 -19.90 -4.04
C ASP A 276 -4.76 -19.41 -4.71
N MET A 277 -4.86 -18.44 -5.62
CA MET A 277 -3.70 -17.93 -6.35
C MET A 277 -3.81 -16.43 -6.57
N THR A 278 -2.70 -15.71 -6.45
CA THR A 278 -2.57 -14.38 -7.05
C THR A 278 -1.49 -14.44 -8.13
N PHE A 279 -1.75 -13.84 -9.29
CA PHE A 279 -0.84 -13.78 -10.42
C PHE A 279 -0.64 -12.33 -10.86
N LYS A 280 0.61 -11.90 -10.96
CA LYS A 280 1.01 -10.52 -11.33
C LYS A 280 1.91 -10.55 -12.55
N VAL A 281 1.62 -9.72 -13.56
CA VAL A 281 2.42 -9.66 -14.80
C VAL A 281 3.14 -8.32 -15.04
N THR A 282 3.08 -7.42 -14.08
CA THR A 282 3.69 -6.07 -14.09
C THR A 282 4.58 -5.86 -12.87
N GLY A 283 5.38 -4.80 -12.88
CA GLY A 283 6.14 -4.33 -11.73
C GLY A 283 5.37 -3.30 -10.88
N ASN A 284 5.69 -3.23 -9.60
CA ASN A 284 5.11 -2.37 -8.56
C ASN A 284 5.67 -0.92 -8.48
N GLY A 285 5.93 -0.26 -9.63
CA GLY A 285 6.49 1.10 -9.65
C GLY A 285 7.78 1.24 -8.83
N GLY A 286 7.87 2.26 -7.97
CA GLY A 286 9.04 2.50 -7.10
C GLY A 286 9.36 1.38 -6.09
N HIS A 287 8.42 0.46 -5.88
CA HIS A 287 8.55 -0.72 -5.01
C HIS A 287 8.64 -2.03 -5.83
N SER A 288 8.90 -1.92 -7.15
CA SER A 288 9.08 -3.09 -8.02
C SER A 288 10.28 -3.92 -7.62
N HIS A 289 10.12 -5.23 -7.80
CA HIS A 289 11.20 -6.18 -7.95
C HIS A 289 11.26 -6.58 -9.44
N ASN A 290 12.22 -7.41 -9.82
CA ASN A 290 12.33 -7.94 -11.19
C ASN A 290 11.57 -9.27 -11.30
N ASP A 291 10.25 -9.19 -11.14
CA ASP A 291 9.34 -10.30 -10.84
C ASP A 291 8.07 -10.29 -11.72
N MET A 292 8.17 -9.80 -12.96
CA MET A 292 7.03 -9.79 -13.89
C MET A 292 6.66 -11.22 -14.27
N GLY A 293 5.40 -11.61 -14.03
CA GLY A 293 4.93 -12.98 -14.16
C GLY A 293 5.04 -13.80 -12.87
N SER A 294 5.33 -13.16 -11.73
CA SER A 294 5.34 -13.78 -10.41
C SER A 294 3.92 -14.18 -9.96
N TYR A 295 3.87 -15.13 -9.03
CA TYR A 295 2.63 -15.65 -8.48
C TYR A 295 2.80 -16.02 -7.00
N GLU A 296 1.67 -16.21 -6.33
CA GLU A 296 1.56 -16.72 -4.97
C GLU A 296 0.48 -17.80 -4.95
N ILE A 297 0.74 -18.96 -4.34
CA ILE A 297 -0.19 -20.09 -4.25
C ILE A 297 -0.42 -20.48 -2.79
N LEU A 298 -1.69 -20.53 -2.41
CA LEU A 298 -2.15 -21.15 -1.17
C LEU A 298 -2.69 -22.56 -1.46
N VAL A 299 -2.42 -23.50 -0.55
CA VAL A 299 -3.11 -24.79 -0.47
C VAL A 299 -3.72 -24.90 0.91
N ASN A 300 -5.05 -25.06 0.98
CA ASN A 300 -5.80 -25.10 2.23
C ASN A 300 -5.43 -23.92 3.17
N ASN A 301 -5.40 -22.71 2.61
CA ASN A 301 -5.05 -21.46 3.29
C ASN A 301 -3.61 -21.39 3.86
N THR A 302 -2.68 -22.19 3.35
CA THR A 302 -1.25 -22.15 3.73
C THR A 302 -0.41 -21.81 2.50
N PHE A 303 0.55 -20.90 2.63
CA PHE A 303 1.53 -20.61 1.57
C PHE A 303 2.36 -21.86 1.27
N VAL A 304 2.55 -22.19 0.00
CA VAL A 304 3.34 -23.36 -0.43
C VAL A 304 4.39 -22.99 -1.47
N LEU A 305 4.01 -22.17 -2.45
CA LEU A 305 4.87 -21.75 -3.55
C LEU A 305 4.56 -20.31 -3.91
N GLY A 306 5.57 -19.49 -4.15
CA GLY A 306 5.31 -18.13 -4.60
C GLY A 306 6.44 -17.14 -4.36
N ASP A 307 6.09 -15.87 -4.45
CA ASP A 307 6.98 -14.76 -4.20
C ASP A 307 7.52 -14.75 -2.76
N ALA A 308 8.84 -14.54 -2.58
CA ALA A 308 9.43 -14.43 -1.25
C ALA A 308 9.13 -13.08 -0.56
N GLY A 309 8.64 -12.10 -1.32
CA GLY A 309 8.39 -10.74 -0.85
C GLY A 309 9.65 -9.91 -0.63
N GLY A 310 9.46 -8.74 -0.02
CA GLY A 310 10.48 -7.73 0.19
C GLY A 310 11.45 -8.02 1.33
N PRO A 311 12.59 -7.31 1.37
CA PRO A 311 13.54 -7.43 2.47
C PRO A 311 12.94 -6.93 3.79
N LEU A 312 13.21 -7.62 4.90
CA LEU A 312 12.81 -7.17 6.24
C LEU A 312 13.56 -5.91 6.69
N TYR A 313 14.77 -5.71 6.17
CA TYR A 313 15.65 -4.60 6.52
C TYR A 313 16.08 -3.84 5.27
N TYR A 314 15.88 -2.52 5.31
CA TYR A 314 16.30 -1.60 4.25
C TYR A 314 17.62 -0.96 4.62
N GLU A 315 18.52 -0.89 3.66
CA GLU A 315 19.80 -0.20 3.75
C GLU A 315 19.87 0.89 2.68
N ALA A 316 20.89 1.76 2.74
CA ALA A 316 20.97 2.91 1.83
C ALA A 316 20.91 2.49 0.33
N ARG A 317 21.53 1.36 -0.02
CA ARG A 317 21.51 0.84 -1.39
C ARG A 317 20.15 0.35 -1.88
N THR A 318 19.19 0.09 -0.98
CA THR A 318 17.82 -0.29 -1.37
C THR A 318 17.09 0.84 -2.08
N PHE A 319 17.52 2.09 -1.87
CA PHE A 319 16.91 3.29 -2.44
C PHE A 319 17.69 3.89 -3.62
N ASP A 320 18.68 3.15 -4.16
CA ASP A 320 19.41 3.53 -5.37
C ASP A 320 19.51 2.35 -6.36
N SER A 321 20.21 2.55 -7.47
CA SER A 321 20.33 1.55 -8.55
C SER A 321 20.96 0.22 -8.10
N ARG A 322 21.61 0.17 -6.94
CA ARG A 322 22.22 -1.05 -6.40
C ARG A 322 21.21 -1.95 -5.68
N ARG A 323 19.92 -1.59 -5.59
CA ARG A 323 18.88 -2.40 -4.92
C ARG A 323 18.79 -3.83 -5.47
N TYR A 324 18.99 -4.01 -6.78
CA TYR A 324 18.91 -5.30 -7.46
C TYR A 324 20.14 -6.21 -7.23
N LEU A 325 21.14 -5.75 -6.48
CA LEU A 325 22.17 -6.64 -5.91
C LEU A 325 21.58 -7.58 -4.85
N SER A 326 20.42 -7.22 -4.27
CA SER A 326 19.67 -8.09 -3.37
C SER A 326 18.92 -9.17 -4.16
N PRO A 327 19.10 -10.46 -3.84
CA PRO A 327 18.31 -11.54 -4.43
C PRO A 327 16.80 -11.43 -4.17
N LEU A 328 16.38 -10.73 -3.11
CA LEU A 328 14.97 -10.46 -2.80
C LEU A 328 14.38 -9.28 -3.60
N MET A 329 15.18 -8.58 -4.41
CA MET A 329 14.70 -7.48 -5.24
C MET A 329 14.88 -7.77 -6.74
N ASN A 330 15.74 -8.73 -7.08
CA ASN A 330 15.94 -9.23 -8.44
C ASN A 330 15.23 -10.59 -8.62
N SER A 331 15.20 -11.12 -9.84
CA SER A 331 14.43 -12.33 -10.19
C SER A 331 14.74 -13.59 -9.37
N PHE A 332 15.87 -13.69 -8.68
CA PHE A 332 16.26 -14.88 -7.92
C PHE A 332 15.30 -15.22 -6.77
N GLY A 333 14.70 -14.21 -6.13
CA GLY A 333 13.75 -14.39 -5.03
C GLY A 333 12.32 -14.75 -5.47
N HIS A 334 12.06 -14.81 -6.78
CA HIS A 334 10.71 -14.87 -7.32
C HIS A 334 10.53 -16.09 -8.24
N PRO A 335 9.31 -16.63 -8.35
CA PRO A 335 9.03 -17.80 -9.19
C PRO A 335 8.91 -17.43 -10.68
N VAL A 336 9.90 -16.74 -11.22
CA VAL A 336 10.01 -16.34 -12.63
C VAL A 336 11.20 -17.05 -13.30
N PRO A 337 11.14 -17.33 -14.62
CA PRO A 337 12.19 -18.10 -15.26
C PRO A 337 13.57 -17.40 -15.31
N VAL A 338 14.61 -18.18 -15.52
CA VAL A 338 15.92 -17.70 -16.00
C VAL A 338 16.04 -18.09 -17.46
N VAL A 339 16.39 -17.14 -18.33
CA VAL A 339 16.49 -17.37 -19.78
C VAL A 339 17.91 -17.09 -20.24
N ALA A 340 18.56 -18.08 -20.84
CA ALA A 340 19.96 -17.99 -21.28
C ALA A 340 20.91 -17.46 -20.18
N GLY A 341 20.74 -17.95 -18.95
CA GLY A 341 21.48 -17.51 -17.77
C GLY A 341 21.18 -16.09 -17.28
N MET A 342 20.15 -15.43 -17.82
CA MET A 342 19.80 -14.04 -17.51
C MET A 342 18.52 -13.94 -16.67
N ASN A 343 18.60 -13.16 -15.60
CA ASN A 343 17.43 -12.67 -14.84
C ASN A 343 16.70 -11.58 -15.64
N GLN A 344 15.50 -11.21 -15.17
CA GLN A 344 14.77 -10.09 -15.73
C GLN A 344 15.52 -8.76 -15.52
N SER A 345 15.35 -7.86 -16.48
CA SER A 345 15.77 -6.47 -16.42
C SER A 345 14.93 -5.69 -15.41
N GLU A 346 15.37 -4.47 -15.06
CA GLU A 346 14.65 -3.62 -14.13
C GLU A 346 13.20 -3.36 -14.58
N ALA A 347 12.23 -3.85 -13.82
CA ALA A 347 10.82 -3.83 -14.21
C ALA A 347 10.31 -2.42 -14.53
N VAL A 348 10.72 -1.40 -13.76
CA VAL A 348 10.35 0.01 -14.01
C VAL A 348 10.84 0.48 -15.38
N SER A 349 12.09 0.17 -15.72
CA SER A 349 12.70 0.57 -17.00
C SER A 349 12.05 -0.14 -18.18
N VAL A 350 11.77 -1.44 -18.05
CA VAL A 350 11.10 -2.22 -19.10
C VAL A 350 9.67 -1.69 -19.33
N GLN A 351 8.91 -1.49 -18.25
CA GLN A 351 7.51 -1.02 -18.33
C GLN A 351 7.37 0.40 -18.89
N ALA A 352 8.42 1.23 -18.83
CA ALA A 352 8.43 2.52 -19.49
C ALA A 352 8.40 2.41 -21.03
N SER A 353 8.82 1.27 -21.59
CA SER A 353 8.94 1.03 -23.04
C SER A 353 8.06 -0.11 -23.56
N HIS A 354 7.51 -0.94 -22.66
CA HIS A 354 6.70 -2.11 -23.00
C HIS A 354 5.48 -2.22 -22.08
N LYS A 355 4.31 -2.55 -22.64
CA LYS A 355 3.07 -2.74 -21.87
C LYS A 355 2.73 -4.23 -21.79
N PHE A 356 3.01 -4.83 -20.65
CA PHE A 356 2.57 -6.19 -20.35
C PHE A 356 1.05 -6.24 -20.23
N GLN A 357 0.45 -7.34 -20.70
CA GLN A 357 -0.98 -7.55 -20.68
C GLN A 357 -1.29 -8.93 -20.13
N LEU A 358 -2.30 -8.98 -19.26
CA LEU A 358 -2.89 -10.20 -18.76
C LEU A 358 -4.15 -10.50 -19.58
N ASN A 359 -4.07 -11.54 -20.41
CA ASN A 359 -5.25 -12.02 -21.13
C ASN A 359 -5.93 -13.09 -20.30
N ALA A 360 -7.26 -13.04 -20.18
CA ALA A 360 -8.01 -13.98 -19.37
C ALA A 360 -9.18 -14.60 -20.15
N THR A 361 -9.29 -15.92 -20.09
CA THR A 361 -10.48 -16.67 -20.48
C THR A 361 -11.08 -17.27 -19.21
N LEU A 362 -12.25 -16.78 -18.82
CA LEU A 362 -12.84 -17.03 -17.51
C LEU A 362 -14.06 -17.93 -17.61
N SER A 363 -14.19 -18.87 -16.68
CA SER A 363 -15.40 -19.67 -16.50
C SER A 363 -15.63 -20.01 -15.03
N PRO A 364 -16.80 -20.52 -14.62
CA PRO A 364 -17.01 -20.92 -13.23
C PRO A 364 -16.05 -22.03 -12.74
N MET A 365 -15.56 -22.89 -13.65
CA MET A 365 -14.74 -24.07 -13.28
C MET A 365 -13.26 -23.89 -13.58
N VAL A 366 -12.91 -23.29 -14.72
CA VAL A 366 -11.52 -23.17 -15.18
C VAL A 366 -11.26 -21.75 -15.65
N ASP A 367 -10.24 -21.13 -15.05
CA ASP A 367 -9.68 -19.87 -15.52
C ASP A 367 -8.35 -20.10 -16.20
N THR A 368 -8.14 -19.45 -17.34
CA THR A 368 -6.86 -19.45 -18.03
C THR A 368 -6.39 -18.02 -18.22
N LEU A 369 -5.21 -17.72 -17.71
CA LEU A 369 -4.57 -16.42 -17.79
C LEU A 369 -3.24 -16.55 -18.54
N THR A 370 -2.95 -15.61 -19.44
CA THR A 370 -1.70 -15.63 -20.23
C THR A 370 -1.05 -14.26 -20.31
N THR A 371 0.28 -14.27 -20.41
CA THR A 371 1.08 -13.08 -20.67
C THR A 371 2.36 -13.44 -21.42
N ASP A 372 2.90 -12.51 -22.20
CA ASP A 372 4.22 -12.65 -22.83
C ASP A 372 5.25 -11.88 -22.02
N LEU A 373 6.24 -12.60 -21.49
CA LEU A 373 7.30 -12.08 -20.63
C LEU A 373 8.59 -11.79 -21.39
N ALA A 374 8.66 -11.99 -22.71
CA ALA A 374 9.92 -11.88 -23.45
C ALA A 374 10.62 -10.53 -23.25
N ALA A 375 9.85 -9.43 -23.23
CA ALA A 375 10.37 -8.08 -23.03
C ALA A 375 11.01 -7.86 -21.65
N ALA A 376 10.73 -8.72 -20.66
CA ALA A 376 11.36 -8.68 -19.35
C ALA A 376 12.85 -9.08 -19.40
N TYR A 377 13.27 -9.83 -20.41
CA TYR A 377 14.62 -10.40 -20.49
C TYR A 377 15.45 -9.70 -21.58
N ALA A 378 16.67 -9.30 -21.22
CA ALA A 378 17.64 -8.74 -22.16
C ALA A 378 18.35 -9.84 -22.95
N VAL A 379 17.59 -10.71 -23.63
CA VAL A 379 18.09 -11.86 -24.40
C VAL A 379 17.76 -11.66 -25.88
N PRO A 380 18.73 -11.23 -26.73
CA PRO A 380 18.47 -10.88 -28.13
C PRO A 380 17.95 -12.04 -29.00
N THR A 381 18.17 -13.28 -28.56
CA THR A 381 17.72 -14.51 -29.22
C THR A 381 16.34 -14.99 -28.77
N LEU A 382 15.75 -14.38 -27.74
CA LEU A 382 14.40 -14.70 -27.27
C LEU A 382 13.36 -14.00 -28.15
N GLU A 383 12.47 -14.76 -28.77
CA GLU A 383 11.38 -14.23 -29.61
C GLU A 383 10.07 -14.12 -28.81
N SER A 384 9.75 -15.13 -28.00
CA SER A 384 8.58 -15.09 -27.12
C SER A 384 8.79 -15.94 -25.86
N LEU A 385 8.15 -15.53 -24.77
CA LEU A 385 8.06 -16.31 -23.53
C LEU A 385 6.64 -16.17 -22.98
N VAL A 386 5.76 -17.07 -23.43
CA VAL A 386 4.35 -17.03 -23.01
C VAL A 386 4.17 -17.87 -21.75
N ARG A 387 3.85 -17.21 -20.64
CA ARG A 387 3.42 -17.87 -19.40
C ARG A 387 1.90 -18.01 -19.41
N GLN A 388 1.43 -19.24 -19.26
CA GLN A 388 0.03 -19.58 -19.07
C GLN A 388 -0.20 -20.14 -17.67
N VAL A 389 -1.18 -19.59 -16.97
CA VAL A 389 -1.71 -20.09 -15.70
C VAL A 389 -3.11 -20.62 -15.95
N THR A 390 -3.34 -21.90 -15.66
CA THR A 390 -4.67 -22.51 -15.65
C THR A 390 -5.05 -22.85 -14.22
N PHE A 391 -6.10 -22.21 -13.72
CA PHE A 391 -6.66 -22.42 -12.39
C PHE A 391 -7.97 -23.20 -12.51
N ASP A 392 -7.88 -24.50 -12.20
CA ASP A 392 -8.98 -25.45 -12.30
C ASP A 392 -9.57 -25.71 -10.90
N ARG A 393 -10.88 -25.51 -10.77
CA ARG A 393 -11.64 -25.70 -9.52
C ARG A 393 -12.35 -27.06 -9.46
N THR A 394 -12.15 -27.94 -10.44
CA THR A 394 -12.74 -29.30 -10.45
C THR A 394 -12.11 -30.18 -9.37
N GLY A 395 -12.95 -30.97 -8.68
CA GLY A 395 -12.48 -31.82 -7.58
C GLY A 395 -11.80 -31.00 -6.47
N LEU A 396 -10.59 -31.40 -6.08
CA LEU A 396 -9.76 -30.66 -5.11
C LEU A 396 -9.08 -29.42 -5.71
N GLY A 397 -9.23 -29.21 -7.01
CA GLY A 397 -8.59 -28.16 -7.80
C GLY A 397 -7.19 -28.54 -8.30
N LYS A 398 -6.70 -27.76 -9.26
CA LYS A 398 -5.37 -27.89 -9.85
C LYS A 398 -4.91 -26.54 -10.40
N ILE A 399 -3.66 -26.17 -10.12
CA ILE A 399 -2.99 -25.07 -10.80
C ILE A 399 -1.99 -25.66 -11.79
N THR A 400 -2.04 -25.21 -13.04
CA THR A 400 -1.04 -25.54 -14.07
C THR A 400 -0.34 -24.26 -14.50
N ILE A 401 0.98 -24.23 -14.40
CA ILE A 401 1.81 -23.14 -14.93
C ILE A 401 2.61 -23.71 -16.09
N GLN A 402 2.47 -23.13 -17.27
CA GLN A 402 3.13 -23.55 -18.49
C GLN A 402 3.84 -22.37 -19.12
N ASP A 403 5.16 -22.47 -19.29
CA ASP A 403 5.96 -21.49 -20.02
C ASP A 403 6.28 -22.05 -21.41
N THR A 404 5.90 -21.31 -22.47
CA THR A 404 6.21 -21.65 -23.86
C THR A 404 7.26 -20.66 -24.39
N VAL A 405 8.45 -21.16 -24.71
CA VAL A 405 9.60 -20.35 -25.12
C VAL A 405 9.87 -20.54 -26.60
N THR A 406 10.01 -19.43 -27.33
CA THR A 406 10.47 -19.44 -28.73
C THR A 406 11.78 -18.66 -28.82
N MET A 407 12.81 -19.31 -29.37
CA MET A 407 14.11 -18.71 -29.64
C MET A 407 14.31 -18.56 -31.14
N LYS A 408 15.09 -17.56 -31.55
CA LYS A 408 15.51 -17.36 -32.95
C LYS A 408 16.14 -18.64 -33.50
N ALA A 409 15.91 -18.91 -34.79
CA ALA A 409 16.48 -20.06 -35.47
C ALA A 409 18.01 -20.17 -35.26
N GLY A 410 18.47 -21.35 -34.83
CA GLY A 410 19.88 -21.62 -34.56
C GLY A 410 20.37 -21.21 -33.16
N ALA A 411 19.54 -20.55 -32.34
CA ALA A 411 19.86 -20.29 -30.94
C ALA A 411 19.65 -21.55 -30.07
N VAL A 412 20.45 -21.68 -29.01
CA VAL A 412 20.24 -22.70 -27.99
C VAL A 412 19.07 -22.31 -27.11
N VAL A 413 18.19 -23.27 -26.81
CA VAL A 413 17.14 -23.11 -25.78
C VAL A 413 17.78 -23.41 -24.44
N ASP A 414 18.08 -22.36 -23.68
CA ASP A 414 18.55 -22.41 -22.30
C ASP A 414 17.50 -21.73 -21.42
N PHE A 415 16.79 -22.52 -20.63
CA PHE A 415 15.62 -22.09 -19.88
C PHE A 415 15.53 -22.86 -18.56
N GLU A 416 15.41 -22.12 -17.46
CA GLU A 416 15.25 -22.68 -16.13
C GLU A 416 13.94 -22.18 -15.51
N SER A 417 13.12 -23.11 -15.01
CA SER A 417 11.95 -22.77 -14.20
C SER A 417 12.38 -22.61 -12.74
N ALA A 418 12.09 -21.45 -12.15
CA ALA A 418 12.26 -21.22 -10.73
C ALA A 418 10.99 -21.58 -9.95
N PHE A 419 11.17 -22.33 -8.86
CA PHE A 419 10.14 -22.58 -7.86
C PHE A 419 10.66 -22.09 -6.51
N THR A 420 9.94 -21.15 -5.91
CA THR A 420 10.27 -20.63 -4.57
C THR A 420 9.31 -21.28 -3.57
N ALA A 421 9.83 -22.22 -2.79
CA ALA A 421 9.05 -22.89 -1.74
C ALA A 421 8.89 -21.96 -0.53
N LEU A 422 7.65 -21.82 -0.08
CA LEU A 422 7.27 -21.01 1.06
C LEU A 422 6.83 -21.95 2.19
N GLY A 423 7.56 -21.95 3.30
CA GLY A 423 7.36 -22.91 4.39
C GLY A 423 8.57 -23.06 5.27
#